data_AF-A0A2V8QN65-F1
#
_entry.id   AF-A0A2V8QN65-F1
#
_cell.length_a   1.000
_cell.length_b   1.000
_cell.length_c   1.000
_cell.angle_alpha   90.00
_cell.angle_beta   90.00
_cell.angle_gamma   90.00
#
_symmetry.space_group_name_H-M   'P 1'
#
loop_
_entity.id
_entity.type
_entity.pdbx_description
1 polymer ?
#
loop_
_entity_poly.entity_id
_entity_poly.type
_entity_poly.pdbx_seq_one_letter_code
_entity_poly.pdbx_strand_id
1 'polypeptide(L)'
;GTRLKGGHIIHACFFLGPRKFYETLRKMDASEREQICMTGISYVNELYGEEGLKRLQRKAARFVNTGLVVTLAGAVASDGLEDGRVLSGVGGQYNFVAMAHALEDGRSVLMIRSTKEEDGRLHSNIRWSYGHVTIPRHLRDIVVTEYGIADLRGRSDAEVVAALLEIADSRFQDELLKQAKRAGKIGEDYRIPDRARNNRPERLEEMLARYRGRGLFPAFPFGTDLTEEEVVLKKALLALKQMTQWKKLRLPRLTEIRKTIAVPDHARPYLERMALSRAQTFKERLLQKALVYALASVDAI
;
A
#
# COMPACT_ATOMS: atom_id res chain seq x y z
N GLY A 1 -33.31 8.47 -25.41
CA GLY A 1 -32.22 9.46 -25.51
C GLY A 1 -30.89 8.79 -25.22
N THR A 2 -29.77 9.33 -25.73
CA THR A 2 -28.41 8.74 -25.59
C THR A 2 -27.59 9.31 -24.42
N ARG A 3 -28.12 10.29 -23.67
CA ARG A 3 -27.46 10.92 -22.52
C ARG A 3 -28.46 11.25 -21.41
N LEU A 4 -28.01 11.14 -20.16
CA LEU A 4 -28.75 11.59 -18.97
C LEU A 4 -28.59 13.10 -18.80
N LYS A 5 -29.70 13.84 -18.67
CA LYS A 5 -29.66 15.25 -18.27
C LYS A 5 -29.33 15.34 -16.78
N GLY A 6 -28.31 16.11 -16.41
CA GLY A 6 -27.85 16.22 -15.02
C GLY A 6 -27.18 14.96 -14.46
N GLY A 7 -26.75 14.03 -15.33
CA GLY A 7 -25.96 12.88 -14.91
C GLY A 7 -24.55 13.31 -14.55
N HIS A 8 -24.03 12.79 -13.43
CA HIS A 8 -22.65 12.95 -13.02
C HIS A 8 -21.94 11.60 -13.07
N ILE A 9 -20.69 11.60 -13.50
CA ILE A 9 -19.84 10.39 -13.54
C ILE A 9 -19.17 10.19 -12.17
N ILE A 10 -18.93 11.28 -11.44
CA ILE A 10 -18.23 11.27 -10.15
C ILE A 10 -18.99 12.15 -9.15
N HIS A 11 -19.20 11.63 -7.94
CA HIS A 11 -19.51 12.42 -6.75
C HIS A 11 -18.27 12.45 -5.85
N ALA A 12 -17.74 13.64 -5.56
CA ALA A 12 -16.51 13.80 -4.79
C ALA A 12 -16.68 14.86 -3.70
N CYS A 13 -16.00 14.68 -2.57
CA CYS A 13 -16.02 15.67 -1.47
C CYS A 13 -14.80 16.57 -1.48
N PHE A 14 -13.66 16.02 -1.89
CA PHE A 14 -12.40 16.73 -2.03
C PHE A 14 -11.49 15.94 -2.98
N PHE A 15 -10.42 16.58 -3.43
CA PHE A 15 -9.34 15.91 -4.16
C PHE A 15 -8.00 16.13 -3.48
N LEU A 16 -7.21 15.06 -3.43
CA LEU A 16 -5.82 15.10 -2.99
C LEU A 16 -4.96 14.40 -4.04
N GLY A 17 -3.93 15.09 -4.52
CA GLY A 17 -3.03 14.54 -5.55
C GLY A 17 -1.85 15.48 -5.82
N PRO A 18 -0.98 15.11 -6.78
CA PRO A 18 0.16 15.95 -7.15
C PRO A 18 -0.28 17.22 -7.89
N ARG A 19 0.61 18.22 -8.05
CA ARG A 19 0.33 19.46 -8.82
C ARG A 19 -0.18 19.17 -10.22
N LYS A 20 0.41 18.18 -10.90
CA LYS A 20 -0.02 17.73 -12.23
C LYS A 20 -1.50 17.33 -12.27
N PHE A 21 -2.00 16.67 -11.23
CA PHE A 21 -3.42 16.31 -11.13
C PHE A 21 -4.31 17.55 -11.10
N TYR A 22 -3.96 18.55 -10.28
CA TYR A 22 -4.72 19.81 -10.22
C TYR A 22 -4.62 20.62 -11.52
N GLU A 23 -3.49 20.58 -12.21
CA GLU A 23 -3.36 21.19 -13.54
C GLU A 23 -4.26 20.53 -14.57
N THR A 24 -4.37 19.20 -14.55
CA THR A 24 -5.32 18.46 -15.39
C THR A 24 -6.74 18.91 -15.13
N LEU A 25 -7.17 19.00 -13.86
CA LEU A 25 -8.51 19.50 -13.51
C LEU A 25 -8.76 20.93 -14.00
N ARG A 26 -7.76 21.82 -13.92
CA ARG A 26 -7.88 23.21 -14.38
C ARG A 26 -7.96 23.33 -15.91
N LYS A 27 -7.29 22.44 -16.64
CA LYS A 27 -7.24 22.41 -18.10
C LYS A 27 -8.40 21.63 -18.73
N MET A 28 -9.08 20.78 -17.96
CA MET A 28 -10.28 20.05 -18.38
C MET A 28 -11.35 20.99 -18.89
N ASP A 29 -12.05 20.63 -19.96
CA ASP A 29 -13.12 21.47 -20.49
C ASP A 29 -14.28 21.60 -19.48
N ALA A 30 -15.09 22.64 -19.64
CA ALA A 30 -16.17 22.90 -18.70
C ALA A 30 -17.19 21.74 -18.65
N SER A 31 -17.49 21.13 -19.80
CA SER A 31 -18.51 20.08 -19.91
C SER A 31 -18.09 18.77 -19.24
N GLU A 32 -16.80 18.41 -19.34
CA GLU A 32 -16.17 17.29 -18.63
C GLU A 32 -16.08 17.58 -17.14
N ARG A 33 -15.70 18.80 -16.76
CA ARG A 33 -15.59 19.20 -15.35
C ARG A 33 -16.94 19.18 -14.65
N GLU A 34 -18.01 19.57 -15.33
CA GLU A 34 -19.39 19.48 -14.82
C GLU A 34 -19.88 18.03 -14.61
N GLN A 35 -19.22 17.02 -15.19
CA GLN A 35 -19.49 15.61 -14.87
C GLN A 35 -19.00 15.21 -13.47
N ILE A 36 -18.19 16.04 -12.82
CA ILE A 36 -17.69 15.87 -11.46
C ILE A 36 -18.55 16.71 -10.51
N CYS A 37 -19.44 16.07 -9.76
CA CYS A 37 -20.25 16.72 -8.76
C CYS A 37 -19.50 16.79 -7.42
N MET A 38 -19.08 18.00 -7.05
CA MET A 38 -18.52 18.28 -5.72
C MET A 38 -19.66 18.41 -4.71
N THR A 39 -19.71 17.53 -3.72
CA THR A 39 -20.81 17.45 -2.74
C THR A 39 -20.33 17.06 -1.34
N GLY A 40 -21.22 17.14 -0.35
CA GLY A 40 -20.91 16.86 1.05
C GLY A 40 -20.50 15.40 1.32
N ILE A 41 -19.68 15.21 2.35
CA ILE A 41 -19.20 13.89 2.78
C ILE A 41 -20.32 12.93 3.18
N SER A 42 -21.39 13.44 3.77
CA SER A 42 -22.60 12.68 4.11
C SER A 42 -23.30 12.11 2.86
N TYR A 43 -23.22 12.79 1.72
CA TYR A 43 -23.81 12.28 0.48
C TYR A 43 -22.98 11.11 -0.08
N VAL A 44 -21.66 11.27 -0.14
CA VAL A 44 -20.75 10.30 -0.77
C VAL A 44 -20.56 9.06 0.11
N ASN A 45 -20.33 9.23 1.41
CA ASN A 45 -19.89 8.15 2.28
C ASN A 45 -21.04 7.34 2.86
N GLU A 46 -22.30 7.76 2.72
CA GLU A 46 -23.43 7.11 3.36
C GLU A 46 -24.58 6.85 2.38
N LEU A 47 -25.43 5.87 2.71
CA LEU A 47 -26.69 5.62 2.00
C LEU A 47 -27.85 6.44 2.53
N TYR A 48 -27.76 6.97 3.75
CA TYR A 48 -28.83 7.75 4.38
C TYR A 48 -29.22 9.01 3.57
N GLY A 49 -30.43 9.51 3.81
CA GLY A 49 -31.04 10.66 3.13
C GLY A 49 -31.75 10.28 1.84
N GLU A 50 -31.00 10.02 0.78
CA GLU A 50 -31.52 9.74 -0.58
C GLU A 50 -31.32 8.27 -0.98
N GLU A 51 -31.61 7.35 -0.07
CA GLU A 51 -31.24 5.94 -0.21
C GLU A 51 -31.80 5.31 -1.48
N GLY A 52 -33.07 5.58 -1.83
CA GLY A 52 -33.71 5.04 -3.04
C GLY A 52 -32.94 5.43 -4.32
N LEU A 53 -32.58 6.71 -4.46
CA LEU A 53 -31.79 7.18 -5.60
C LEU A 53 -30.37 6.61 -5.56
N LYS A 54 -29.69 6.66 -4.40
CA LYS A 54 -28.33 6.15 -4.25
C LYS A 54 -28.23 4.65 -4.57
N ARG A 55 -29.23 3.85 -4.22
CA ARG A 55 -29.31 2.41 -4.58
C ARG A 55 -29.46 2.21 -6.08
N LEU A 56 -30.31 3.02 -6.74
CA LEU A 56 -30.47 2.97 -8.19
C LEU A 56 -29.20 3.38 -8.95
N GLN A 57 -28.42 4.30 -8.40
CA GLN A 57 -27.17 4.79 -8.99
C GLN A 57 -25.96 3.88 -8.70
N ARG A 58 -25.85 3.32 -7.48
CA ARG A 58 -24.70 2.54 -7.01
C ARG A 58 -24.82 1.05 -7.34
N LYS A 59 -25.19 0.73 -8.58
CA LYS A 59 -25.24 -0.66 -9.07
C LYS A 59 -23.84 -1.22 -9.26
N ALA A 60 -23.66 -2.47 -8.89
CA ALA A 60 -22.40 -3.21 -8.91
C ALA A 60 -21.24 -2.44 -8.25
N ALA A 61 -21.54 -1.66 -7.21
CA ALA A 61 -20.56 -0.77 -6.59
C ALA A 61 -19.40 -1.55 -5.96
N ARG A 62 -18.17 -1.03 -6.13
CA ARG A 62 -16.94 -1.60 -5.56
C ARG A 62 -16.26 -0.57 -4.69
N PHE A 63 -16.17 -0.86 -3.40
CA PHE A 63 -15.60 0.03 -2.40
C PHE A 63 -14.19 -0.44 -2.06
N VAL A 64 -13.19 0.23 -2.62
CA VAL A 64 -11.79 -0.19 -2.50
C VAL A 64 -11.08 0.69 -1.47
N ASN A 65 -10.53 0.06 -0.44
CA ASN A 65 -9.76 0.73 0.62
C ASN A 65 -8.49 -0.06 0.94
N THR A 66 -7.53 0.56 1.62
CA THR A 66 -6.32 -0.12 2.14
C THR A 66 -6.44 -0.42 3.63
N GLY A 67 -5.90 -1.55 4.08
CA GLY A 67 -5.74 -1.89 5.50
C GLY A 67 -4.28 -2.11 5.88
N LEU A 68 -3.99 -2.13 7.18
CA LEU A 68 -2.66 -2.41 7.72
C LEU A 68 -2.45 -3.90 7.93
N VAL A 69 -3.41 -4.56 8.60
CA VAL A 69 -3.34 -5.95 9.03
C VAL A 69 -4.71 -6.60 8.90
N VAL A 70 -4.75 -7.87 8.48
CA VAL A 70 -5.93 -8.74 8.55
C VAL A 70 -5.66 -9.93 9.44
N THR A 71 -6.61 -10.31 10.27
CA THR A 71 -6.54 -11.54 11.06
C THR A 71 -7.06 -12.73 10.24
N LEU A 72 -6.67 -13.96 10.59
CA LEU A 72 -7.18 -15.18 9.95
C LEU A 72 -8.69 -15.41 10.17
N ALA A 73 -9.31 -14.65 11.08
CA ALA A 73 -10.76 -14.58 11.22
C ALA A 73 -11.42 -13.62 10.21
N GLY A 74 -10.64 -12.81 9.48
CA GLY A 74 -11.10 -11.81 8.52
C GLY A 74 -11.39 -10.41 9.10
N ALA A 75 -10.97 -10.13 10.34
CA ALA A 75 -11.04 -8.77 10.89
C ALA A 75 -9.85 -7.94 10.40
N VAL A 76 -10.06 -6.65 10.12
CA VAL A 76 -9.03 -5.76 9.58
C VAL A 76 -8.77 -4.58 10.51
N ALA A 77 -7.50 -4.25 10.71
CA ALA A 77 -7.04 -3.02 11.34
C ALA A 77 -6.44 -2.10 10.26
N SER A 78 -6.81 -0.81 10.31
CA SER A 78 -6.43 0.19 9.32
C SER A 78 -5.87 1.47 9.93
N ASP A 79 -6.19 1.77 11.20
CA ASP A 79 -5.93 3.08 11.80
C ASP A 79 -5.08 3.02 13.08
N GLY A 80 -4.90 1.84 13.68
CA GLY A 80 -4.19 1.66 14.95
C GLY A 80 -3.22 0.48 14.97
N LEU A 81 -2.18 0.60 15.80
CA LEU A 81 -1.21 -0.43 16.11
C LEU A 81 -1.66 -1.30 17.29
N GLU A 82 -1.04 -2.48 17.44
CA GLU A 82 -1.33 -3.45 18.49
C GLU A 82 -1.06 -2.93 19.91
N ASP A 83 -0.18 -1.94 20.07
CA ASP A 83 0.11 -1.29 21.35
C ASP A 83 -0.82 -0.11 21.66
N GLY A 84 -1.90 0.05 20.88
CA GLY A 84 -2.91 1.09 21.07
C GLY A 84 -2.54 2.46 20.48
N ARG A 85 -1.36 2.60 19.85
CA ARG A 85 -1.03 3.84 19.14
C ARG A 85 -1.91 4.00 17.90
N VAL A 86 -2.53 5.17 17.79
CA VAL A 86 -3.33 5.56 16.62
C VAL A 86 -2.38 6.15 15.56
N LEU A 87 -2.39 5.57 14.35
CA LEU A 87 -1.62 6.03 13.20
C LEU A 87 -2.39 7.05 12.36
N SER A 88 -3.69 6.85 12.22
CA SER A 88 -4.58 7.73 11.47
C SER A 88 -5.98 7.70 12.07
N GLY A 89 -6.87 8.57 11.61
CA GLY A 89 -8.30 8.32 11.81
C GLY A 89 -8.78 7.19 10.91
N VAL A 90 -9.89 6.53 11.28
CA VAL A 90 -10.60 5.55 10.43
C VAL A 90 -11.09 6.20 9.12
N GLY A 91 -11.48 7.48 9.21
CA GLY A 91 -12.08 8.21 8.08
C GLY A 91 -13.38 7.56 7.60
N GLY A 92 -13.63 7.61 6.29
CA GLY A 92 -14.83 7.04 5.67
C GLY A 92 -14.78 5.52 5.41
N GLN A 93 -13.68 4.84 5.76
CA GLN A 93 -13.48 3.44 5.39
C GLN A 93 -14.62 2.55 5.90
N TYR A 94 -14.97 2.66 7.19
CA TYR A 94 -16.07 1.90 7.77
C TYR A 94 -17.39 2.15 7.03
N ASN A 95 -17.70 3.41 6.70
CA ASN A 95 -18.95 3.77 6.05
C ASN A 95 -19.08 3.11 4.67
N PHE A 96 -17.98 3.07 3.89
CA PHE A 96 -17.97 2.39 2.60
C PHE A 96 -18.07 0.87 2.73
N VAL A 97 -17.47 0.27 3.75
CA VAL A 97 -17.64 -1.16 4.04
C VAL A 97 -19.10 -1.45 4.39
N ALA A 98 -19.70 -0.69 5.31
CA ALA A 98 -21.10 -0.86 5.70
C ALA A 98 -22.05 -0.68 4.50
N MET A 99 -21.79 0.32 3.66
CA MET A 99 -22.54 0.56 2.42
C MET A 99 -22.45 -0.62 1.45
N ALA A 100 -21.28 -1.24 1.30
CA ALA A 100 -21.10 -2.40 0.44
C ALA A 100 -21.98 -3.59 0.87
N HIS A 101 -22.15 -3.79 2.17
CA HIS A 101 -23.01 -4.84 2.72
C HIS A 101 -24.49 -4.49 2.62
N ALA A 102 -24.84 -3.21 2.65
CA ALA A 102 -26.22 -2.74 2.53
C ALA A 102 -26.74 -2.74 1.08
N LEU A 103 -25.87 -2.60 0.08
CA LEU A 103 -26.21 -2.71 -1.34
C LEU A 103 -26.31 -4.18 -1.77
N GLU A 104 -27.31 -4.50 -2.58
CA GLU A 104 -27.61 -5.88 -3.02
C GLU A 104 -26.43 -6.50 -3.78
N ASP A 105 -25.81 -5.74 -4.67
CA ASP A 105 -24.70 -6.16 -5.52
C ASP A 105 -23.38 -5.43 -5.19
N GLY A 106 -23.33 -4.74 -4.05
CA GLY A 106 -22.16 -4.01 -3.56
C GLY A 106 -21.10 -4.95 -3.00
N ARG A 107 -19.81 -4.62 -3.21
CA ARG A 107 -18.68 -5.35 -2.64
C ARG A 107 -17.65 -4.41 -2.02
N SER A 108 -17.14 -4.80 -0.86
CA SER A 108 -16.01 -4.15 -0.17
C SER A 108 -14.72 -4.89 -0.49
N VAL A 109 -13.68 -4.15 -0.82
CA VAL A 109 -12.35 -4.65 -1.16
C VAL A 109 -11.32 -3.98 -0.27
N LEU A 110 -10.61 -4.77 0.53
CA LEU A 110 -9.55 -4.31 1.42
C LEU A 110 -8.20 -4.79 0.91
N MET A 111 -7.38 -3.85 0.46
CA MET A 111 -6.02 -4.08 -0.03
C MET A 111 -5.03 -4.03 1.14
N ILE A 112 -4.30 -5.11 1.35
CA ILE A 112 -3.37 -5.26 2.47
C ILE A 112 -2.07 -5.80 1.90
N ARG A 113 -0.95 -5.12 2.14
CA ARG A 113 0.36 -5.69 1.80
C ARG A 113 0.54 -6.96 2.60
N SER A 114 0.97 -8.08 2.02
CA SER A 114 1.09 -9.32 2.76
C SER A 114 2.14 -9.26 3.88
N THR A 115 3.14 -8.39 3.75
CA THR A 115 4.20 -8.22 4.75
C THR A 115 4.56 -6.76 4.97
N LYS A 116 5.19 -6.48 6.13
CA LYS A 116 5.86 -5.22 6.45
C LYS A 116 7.24 -5.50 7.04
N GLU A 117 8.14 -4.54 6.90
CA GLU A 117 9.42 -4.53 7.62
C GLU A 117 9.34 -3.51 8.76
N GLU A 118 9.72 -3.94 9.95
CA GLU A 118 9.75 -3.12 11.17
C GLU A 118 11.01 -3.49 11.94
N ASP A 119 11.84 -2.49 12.27
CA ASP A 119 13.13 -2.67 12.95
C ASP A 119 14.05 -3.73 12.33
N GLY A 120 14.10 -3.77 10.99
CA GLY A 120 14.90 -4.73 10.23
C GLY A 120 14.37 -6.17 10.28
N ARG A 121 13.18 -6.38 10.84
CA ARG A 121 12.50 -7.68 10.89
C ARG A 121 11.31 -7.69 9.95
N LEU A 122 11.20 -8.76 9.19
CA LEU A 122 10.05 -8.99 8.35
C LEU A 122 8.90 -9.58 9.17
N HIS A 123 7.72 -9.05 8.92
CA HIS A 123 6.50 -9.37 9.62
C HIS A 123 5.38 -9.64 8.62
N SER A 124 4.56 -10.66 8.87
CA SER A 124 3.31 -10.84 8.13
C SER A 124 2.33 -9.70 8.48
N ASN A 125 1.45 -9.34 7.55
CA ASN A 125 0.26 -8.54 7.85
C ASN A 125 -1.02 -9.39 7.79
N ILE A 126 -0.91 -10.67 7.43
CA ILE A 126 -1.93 -11.68 7.73
C ILE A 126 -1.53 -12.33 9.06
N ARG A 127 -2.35 -12.15 10.09
CA ARG A 127 -2.03 -12.54 11.48
C ARG A 127 -3.05 -13.51 12.03
N TRP A 128 -2.68 -14.30 13.02
CA TRP A 128 -3.67 -15.06 13.77
C TRP A 128 -4.62 -14.14 14.56
N SER A 129 -4.05 -13.21 15.31
CA SER A 129 -4.75 -12.20 16.11
C SER A 129 -4.07 -10.84 16.00
N TYR A 130 -4.80 -9.77 16.33
CA TYR A 130 -4.28 -8.41 16.40
C TYR A 130 -5.03 -7.62 17.48
N GLY A 131 -4.31 -6.79 18.24
CA GLY A 131 -4.86 -6.02 19.37
C GLY A 131 -5.76 -4.83 19.00
N HIS A 132 -5.93 -4.53 17.70
CA HIS A 132 -6.77 -3.43 17.21
C HIS A 132 -7.72 -3.91 16.13
N VAL A 133 -8.88 -3.27 15.98
CA VAL A 133 -9.85 -3.60 14.94
C VAL A 133 -10.55 -2.34 14.42
N THR A 134 -10.58 -2.20 13.10
CA THR A 134 -11.32 -1.14 12.40
C THR A 134 -12.55 -1.73 11.75
N ILE A 135 -12.38 -2.83 11.01
CA ILE A 135 -13.44 -3.56 10.33
C ILE A 135 -13.61 -4.92 11.02
N PRO A 136 -14.71 -5.15 11.74
CA PRO A 136 -14.96 -6.42 12.41
C PRO A 136 -15.17 -7.54 11.40
N ARG A 137 -14.86 -8.78 11.80
CA ARG A 137 -14.96 -9.97 10.94
C ARG A 137 -16.33 -10.19 10.30
N HIS A 138 -17.40 -9.69 10.91
CA HIS A 138 -18.77 -9.80 10.38
C HIS A 138 -18.97 -9.00 9.09
N LEU A 139 -18.12 -7.98 8.87
CA LEU A 139 -18.13 -7.15 7.67
C LEU A 139 -17.04 -7.57 6.67
N ARG A 140 -16.42 -8.75 6.83
CA ARG A 140 -15.44 -9.28 5.88
C ARG A 140 -16.07 -9.48 4.51
N ASP A 141 -15.34 -9.12 3.47
CA ASP A 141 -15.76 -9.28 2.09
C ASP A 141 -14.57 -9.73 1.23
N ILE A 142 -13.94 -8.85 0.45
CA ILE A 142 -12.78 -9.21 -0.36
C ILE A 142 -11.50 -8.66 0.29
N VAL A 143 -10.48 -9.51 0.41
CA VAL A 143 -9.12 -9.10 0.80
C VAL A 143 -8.17 -9.34 -0.37
N VAL A 144 -7.35 -8.34 -0.69
CA VAL A 144 -6.37 -8.41 -1.78
C VAL A 144 -4.97 -8.19 -1.22
N THR A 145 -4.06 -9.10 -1.54
CA THR A 145 -2.61 -8.88 -1.37
C THR A 145 -1.95 -8.86 -2.75
N GLU A 146 -0.65 -8.56 -2.77
CA GLU A 146 0.19 -8.72 -3.95
C GLU A 146 0.22 -10.15 -4.51
N TYR A 147 -0.26 -11.15 -3.77
CA TYR A 147 -0.25 -12.57 -4.16
C TYR A 147 -1.60 -13.10 -4.64
N GLY A 148 -2.69 -12.37 -4.42
CA GLY A 148 -4.00 -12.81 -4.88
C GLY A 148 -5.18 -12.15 -4.17
N ILE A 149 -6.34 -12.75 -4.37
CA ILE A 149 -7.63 -12.26 -3.90
C ILE A 149 -8.29 -13.37 -3.07
N ALA A 150 -8.69 -13.04 -1.84
CA ALA A 150 -9.50 -13.89 -0.99
C ALA A 150 -10.93 -13.33 -0.92
N ASP A 151 -11.91 -14.12 -1.38
CA ASP A 151 -13.33 -13.81 -1.28
C ASP A 151 -13.92 -14.47 -0.02
N LEU A 152 -14.29 -13.65 0.97
CA LEU A 152 -14.62 -14.08 2.33
C LEU A 152 -16.11 -13.91 2.68
N ARG A 153 -16.89 -13.19 1.86
CA ARG A 153 -18.29 -12.87 2.19
C ARG A 153 -19.13 -14.15 2.20
N GLY A 154 -19.87 -14.37 3.29
CA GLY A 154 -20.72 -15.55 3.46
C GLY A 154 -19.97 -16.88 3.66
N ARG A 155 -18.64 -16.86 3.75
CA ARG A 155 -17.81 -18.05 3.98
C ARG A 155 -17.79 -18.45 5.46
N SER A 156 -17.61 -19.74 5.71
CA SER A 156 -17.33 -20.28 7.05
C SER A 156 -15.95 -19.84 7.56
N ASP A 157 -15.70 -19.96 8.86
CA ASP A 157 -14.39 -19.60 9.43
C ASP A 157 -13.25 -20.42 8.81
N ALA A 158 -13.45 -21.71 8.55
CA ALA A 158 -12.43 -22.56 7.94
C ALA A 158 -12.11 -22.16 6.49
N GLU A 159 -13.13 -21.85 5.69
CA GLU A 159 -12.94 -21.33 4.33
C GLU A 159 -12.22 -19.98 4.33
N VAL A 160 -12.53 -19.10 5.28
CA VAL A 160 -11.85 -17.80 5.41
C VAL A 160 -10.39 -17.95 5.77
N VAL A 161 -10.08 -18.82 6.74
CA VAL A 161 -8.70 -19.15 7.09
C VAL A 161 -7.96 -19.69 5.88
N ALA A 162 -8.56 -20.65 5.16
CA ALA A 162 -7.97 -21.24 3.96
C ALA A 162 -7.67 -20.17 2.89
N ALA A 163 -8.64 -19.33 2.57
CA ALA A 163 -8.50 -18.28 1.56
C ALA A 163 -7.44 -17.22 1.94
N LEU A 164 -7.37 -16.82 3.21
CA LEU A 164 -6.35 -15.88 3.70
C LEU A 164 -4.95 -16.49 3.71
N LEU A 165 -4.81 -17.79 4.03
CA LEU A 165 -3.53 -18.50 3.92
C LEU A 165 -3.03 -18.53 2.47
N GLU A 166 -3.94 -18.70 1.50
CA GLU A 166 -3.58 -18.75 0.08
C GLU A 166 -3.04 -17.43 -0.49
N ILE A 167 -3.34 -16.30 0.15
CA ILE A 167 -2.86 -14.97 -0.26
C ILE A 167 -1.79 -14.41 0.71
N ALA A 168 -1.39 -15.19 1.71
CA ALA A 168 -0.28 -14.87 2.61
C ALA A 168 1.07 -15.13 1.93
N ASP A 169 2.09 -14.39 2.36
CA ASP A 169 3.48 -14.62 2.00
C ASP A 169 3.92 -16.01 2.49
N SER A 170 4.51 -16.79 1.58
CA SER A 170 4.88 -18.19 1.84
C SER A 170 5.92 -18.37 2.93
N ARG A 171 6.63 -17.31 3.34
CA ARG A 171 7.53 -17.35 4.51
C ARG A 171 6.79 -17.49 5.84
N PHE A 172 5.48 -17.18 5.89
CA PHE A 172 4.68 -17.20 7.11
C PHE A 172 3.51 -18.20 7.07
N GLN A 173 3.20 -18.76 5.89
CA GLN A 173 2.07 -19.67 5.66
C GLN A 173 2.06 -20.89 6.61
N ASP A 174 3.20 -21.55 6.84
CA ASP A 174 3.25 -22.77 7.65
C ASP A 174 2.96 -22.51 9.13
N GLU A 175 3.52 -21.44 9.69
CA GLU A 175 3.26 -21.06 11.09
C GLU A 175 1.81 -20.61 11.27
N LEU A 176 1.27 -19.84 10.33
CA LEU A 176 -0.14 -19.44 10.33
C LEU A 176 -1.09 -20.65 10.24
N LEU A 177 -0.76 -21.63 9.39
CA LEU A 177 -1.53 -22.88 9.27
C LEU A 177 -1.48 -23.68 10.57
N LYS A 178 -0.31 -23.78 11.19
CA LYS A 178 -0.13 -24.47 12.49
C LYS A 178 -0.97 -23.82 13.59
N GLN A 179 -1.00 -22.49 13.65
CA GLN A 179 -1.83 -21.75 14.59
C GLN A 179 -3.32 -22.03 14.37
N ALA A 180 -3.77 -22.04 13.11
CA ALA A 180 -5.16 -22.34 12.77
C ALA A 180 -5.59 -23.77 13.11
N LYS A 181 -4.73 -24.77 12.85
CA LYS A 181 -4.96 -26.17 13.22
C LYS A 181 -5.06 -26.35 14.73
N ARG A 182 -4.09 -25.82 15.47
CA ARG A 182 -4.08 -25.84 16.95
C ARG A 182 -5.35 -25.26 17.57
N ALA A 183 -5.95 -24.25 16.93
CA ALA A 183 -7.18 -23.61 17.39
C ALA A 183 -8.47 -24.27 16.87
N GLY A 184 -8.38 -25.38 16.13
CA GLY A 184 -9.53 -26.08 15.55
C GLY A 184 -10.29 -25.25 14.50
N LYS A 185 -9.62 -24.27 13.87
CA LYS A 185 -10.24 -23.37 12.87
C LYS A 185 -10.11 -23.86 11.44
N ILE A 186 -9.34 -24.92 11.21
CA ILE A 186 -9.20 -25.57 9.90
C ILE A 186 -8.89 -27.06 10.11
N GLY A 187 -9.24 -27.92 9.16
CA GLY A 187 -9.04 -29.36 9.26
C GLY A 187 -7.56 -29.75 9.43
N GLU A 188 -7.29 -30.80 10.21
CA GLU A 188 -5.93 -31.33 10.40
C GLU A 188 -5.31 -31.87 9.10
N ASP A 189 -6.16 -32.33 8.19
CA ASP A 189 -5.82 -32.82 6.85
C ASP A 189 -5.61 -31.69 5.83
N TYR A 190 -6.09 -30.46 6.12
CA TYR A 190 -5.95 -29.34 5.20
C TYR A 190 -4.48 -29.03 4.90
N ARG A 191 -4.22 -28.78 3.62
CA ARG A 191 -2.95 -28.32 3.08
C ARG A 191 -3.19 -27.12 2.19
N ILE A 192 -2.35 -26.09 2.34
CA ILE A 192 -2.37 -24.94 1.43
C ILE A 192 -2.02 -25.45 0.01
N PRO A 193 -2.84 -25.16 -1.02
CA PRO A 193 -2.61 -25.61 -2.38
C PRO A 193 -1.26 -25.18 -2.96
N ASP A 194 -0.64 -26.03 -3.77
CA ASP A 194 0.70 -25.79 -4.34
C ASP A 194 0.79 -24.48 -5.12
N ARG A 195 -0.28 -24.08 -5.82
CA ARG A 195 -0.37 -22.79 -6.54
C ARG A 195 -0.14 -21.57 -5.65
N ALA A 196 -0.41 -21.69 -4.35
CA ALA A 196 -0.26 -20.65 -3.34
C ALA A 196 1.02 -20.80 -2.49
N ARG A 197 1.82 -21.85 -2.71
CA ARG A 197 3.07 -22.11 -1.95
C ARG A 197 4.29 -21.32 -2.43
N ASN A 198 4.14 -20.55 -3.51
CA ASN A 198 5.18 -19.67 -4.03
C ASN A 198 4.75 -18.20 -4.02
N ASN A 199 4.16 -17.74 -2.92
CA ASN A 199 3.80 -16.34 -2.70
C ASN A 199 5.01 -15.61 -2.11
N ARG A 200 5.93 -15.21 -2.99
CA ARG A 200 7.19 -14.57 -2.61
C ARG A 200 7.50 -13.33 -3.47
N PRO A 201 8.22 -12.33 -2.94
CA PRO A 201 8.56 -11.14 -3.70
C PRO A 201 9.36 -11.45 -4.98
N GLU A 202 10.23 -12.46 -4.93
CA GLU A 202 11.08 -12.85 -6.07
C GLU A 202 10.23 -13.30 -7.27
N ARG A 203 9.18 -14.09 -7.04
CA ARG A 203 8.23 -14.49 -8.09
C ARG A 203 7.54 -13.29 -8.73
N LEU A 204 7.13 -12.32 -7.92
CA LEU A 204 6.49 -11.10 -8.44
C LEU A 204 7.48 -10.28 -9.25
N GLU A 205 8.73 -10.17 -8.81
CA GLU A 205 9.78 -9.47 -9.54
C GLU A 205 10.06 -10.14 -10.89
N GLU A 206 10.25 -11.46 -10.93
CA GLU A 206 10.41 -12.23 -12.16
C GLU A 206 9.23 -12.02 -13.13
N MET A 207 8.00 -12.06 -12.62
CA MET A 207 6.79 -11.86 -13.41
C MET A 207 6.70 -10.42 -13.95
N LEU A 208 7.06 -9.41 -13.16
CA LEU A 208 6.93 -8.00 -13.50
C LEU A 208 8.09 -7.48 -14.35
N ALA A 209 9.28 -8.08 -14.24
CA ALA A 209 10.49 -7.67 -14.97
C ALA A 209 10.27 -7.60 -16.48
N ARG A 210 9.60 -8.62 -17.06
CA ARG A 210 9.27 -8.64 -18.50
C ARG A 210 8.35 -7.49 -18.94
N TYR A 211 7.47 -7.02 -18.06
CA TYR A 211 6.55 -5.92 -18.37
C TYR A 211 7.23 -4.57 -18.17
N ARG A 212 8.05 -4.43 -17.13
CA ARG A 212 8.87 -3.23 -16.91
C ARG A 212 9.88 -3.01 -18.04
N GLY A 213 10.48 -4.09 -18.56
CA GLY A 213 11.33 -4.03 -19.76
C GLY A 213 10.61 -3.54 -21.02
N ARG A 214 9.27 -3.59 -21.05
CA ARG A 214 8.43 -3.02 -22.13
C ARG A 214 7.94 -1.60 -21.83
N GLY A 215 8.43 -0.98 -20.74
CA GLY A 215 7.98 0.34 -20.30
C GLY A 215 6.63 0.36 -19.55
N LEU A 216 6.09 -0.81 -19.18
CA LEU A 216 4.84 -0.90 -18.41
C LEU A 216 5.12 -0.83 -16.90
N PHE A 217 4.14 -0.34 -16.13
CA PHE A 217 4.23 -0.16 -14.67
C PHE A 217 5.39 0.74 -14.21
N PRO A 218 5.48 1.98 -14.69
CA PRO A 218 6.43 2.95 -14.14
C PRO A 218 6.15 3.19 -12.65
N ALA A 219 7.14 3.65 -11.89
CA ALA A 219 7.00 3.89 -10.45
C ALA A 219 5.90 4.91 -10.10
N PHE A 220 5.68 5.89 -10.99
CA PHE A 220 4.69 6.95 -10.83
C PHE A 220 3.80 7.06 -12.08
N PRO A 221 2.87 6.11 -12.32
CA PRO A 221 2.08 6.06 -13.55
C PRO A 221 1.13 7.26 -13.70
N PHE A 222 0.80 7.95 -12.60
CA PHE A 222 -0.05 9.13 -12.58
C PHE A 222 0.73 10.43 -12.33
N GLY A 223 2.06 10.38 -12.43
CA GLY A 223 2.96 11.49 -12.09
C GLY A 223 3.28 11.58 -10.60
N THR A 224 4.21 12.49 -10.27
CA THR A 224 4.68 12.75 -8.91
C THR A 224 5.08 14.22 -8.80
N ASP A 225 4.99 14.79 -7.60
CA ASP A 225 5.55 16.12 -7.30
C ASP A 225 7.04 16.07 -6.93
N LEU A 226 7.56 14.86 -6.73
CA LEU A 226 8.99 14.65 -6.48
C LEU A 226 9.79 14.97 -7.76
N THR A 227 10.88 15.70 -7.62
CA THR A 227 11.85 15.86 -8.70
C THR A 227 12.58 14.54 -8.98
N GLU A 228 13.26 14.45 -10.13
CA GLU A 228 14.09 13.27 -10.45
C GLU A 228 15.14 13.02 -9.36
N GLU A 229 15.74 14.10 -8.84
CA GLU A 229 16.70 14.04 -7.74
C GLU A 229 16.08 13.49 -6.46
N GLU A 230 14.85 13.91 -6.13
CA GLU A 230 14.16 13.45 -4.92
C GLU A 230 13.76 11.99 -4.98
N VAL A 231 13.40 11.50 -6.17
CA VAL A 231 13.12 10.08 -6.38
C VAL A 231 14.38 9.23 -6.11
N VAL A 232 15.52 9.67 -6.63
CA VAL A 232 16.82 9.01 -6.41
C VAL A 232 17.25 9.12 -4.94
N LEU A 233 17.14 10.31 -4.34
CA LEU A 233 17.44 10.54 -2.93
C LEU A 233 16.61 9.64 -2.01
N LYS A 234 15.31 9.49 -2.30
CA LYS A 234 14.45 8.58 -1.53
C LYS A 234 14.99 7.15 -1.56
N LYS A 235 15.40 6.64 -2.73
CA LYS A 235 15.99 5.30 -2.87
C LYS A 235 17.29 5.18 -2.05
N ALA A 236 18.19 6.15 -2.19
CA ALA A 236 19.46 6.19 -1.47
C ALA A 236 19.27 6.25 0.06
N LEU A 237 18.40 7.12 0.55
CA LEU A 237 18.14 7.28 1.98
C LEU A 237 17.48 6.04 2.60
N LEU A 238 16.60 5.35 1.86
CA LEU A 238 16.04 4.08 2.31
C LEU A 238 17.12 2.98 2.39
N ALA A 239 18.01 2.90 1.41
CA ALA A 239 19.15 1.97 1.45
C ALA A 239 20.07 2.28 2.65
N LEU A 240 20.37 3.56 2.89
CA LEU A 240 21.17 4.01 4.04
C LEU A 240 20.50 3.66 5.37
N LYS A 241 19.17 3.85 5.48
CA LYS A 241 18.40 3.47 6.67
C LYS A 241 18.51 1.96 6.94
N GLN A 242 18.37 1.13 5.91
CA GLN A 242 18.51 -0.32 6.05
C GLN A 242 19.93 -0.71 6.50
N MET A 243 20.97 -0.09 5.92
CA MET A 243 22.36 -0.33 6.31
C MET A 243 22.69 0.09 7.74
N THR A 244 22.03 1.12 8.26
CA THR A 244 22.23 1.59 9.65
C THR A 244 21.43 0.80 10.67
N GLN A 245 20.24 0.30 10.31
CA GLN A 245 19.41 -0.54 11.19
C GLN A 245 19.96 -1.96 11.34
N TRP A 246 20.58 -2.51 10.29
CA TRP A 246 21.30 -3.76 10.38
C TRP A 246 22.66 -3.44 11.00
N LYS A 247 23.00 -3.98 12.18
CA LYS A 247 24.33 -3.84 12.83
C LYS A 247 25.51 -4.39 11.99
N LYS A 248 25.35 -4.57 10.68
CA LYS A 248 26.40 -4.78 9.69
C LYS A 248 26.73 -3.43 9.06
N LEU A 249 27.49 -2.60 9.78
CA LEU A 249 28.37 -1.66 9.10
C LEU A 249 29.39 -2.52 8.34
N ARG A 250 29.06 -2.93 7.11
CA ARG A 250 30.07 -3.51 6.22
C ARG A 250 31.13 -2.44 6.07
N LEU A 251 32.34 -2.73 6.51
CA LEU A 251 33.50 -1.91 6.20
C LEU A 251 33.52 -1.74 4.68
N PRO A 252 33.42 -0.51 4.16
CA PRO A 252 33.39 -0.27 2.72
C PRO A 252 34.65 -0.87 2.09
N ARG A 253 34.52 -1.47 0.90
CA ARG A 253 35.70 -2.00 0.20
C ARG A 253 36.65 -0.84 -0.11
N LEU A 254 37.97 -1.07 -0.12
CA LEU A 254 38.96 -0.02 -0.43
C LEU A 254 38.68 0.75 -1.74
N THR A 255 38.02 0.10 -2.70
CA THR A 255 37.53 0.70 -3.95
C THR A 255 36.35 1.66 -3.77
N GLU A 256 35.46 1.42 -2.80
CA GLU A 256 34.32 2.29 -2.44
C GLU A 256 34.77 3.48 -1.58
N ILE A 257 35.79 3.27 -0.73
CA ILE A 257 36.44 4.34 0.04
C ILE A 257 37.11 5.34 -0.92
N ARG A 258 37.78 4.87 -1.98
CA ARG A 258 38.40 5.77 -2.97
C ARG A 258 37.38 6.66 -3.69
N LYS A 259 36.13 6.21 -3.88
CA LYS A 259 35.03 7.02 -4.45
C LYS A 259 34.44 8.06 -3.48
N THR A 260 34.79 8.02 -2.20
CA THR A 260 34.28 8.93 -1.15
C THR A 260 35.36 9.91 -0.62
N ILE A 261 36.57 9.88 -1.18
CA ILE A 261 37.65 10.81 -0.82
C ILE A 261 37.40 12.21 -1.40
N ALA A 262 36.84 12.28 -2.61
CA ALA A 262 36.32 13.51 -3.23
C ALA A 262 34.84 13.30 -3.54
N VAL A 263 34.02 14.31 -3.26
CA VAL A 263 32.61 14.31 -3.64
C VAL A 263 32.54 14.29 -5.17
N PRO A 264 31.92 13.27 -5.80
CA PRO A 264 31.84 13.23 -7.25
C PRO A 264 30.93 14.35 -7.78
N ASP A 265 31.26 14.97 -8.92
CA ASP A 265 30.50 16.12 -9.46
C ASP A 265 29.03 15.78 -9.72
N HIS A 266 28.75 14.56 -10.15
CA HIS A 266 27.41 14.04 -10.40
C HIS A 266 26.61 13.80 -9.10
N ALA A 267 27.25 13.81 -7.93
CA ALA A 267 26.56 13.80 -6.64
C ALA A 267 26.01 15.19 -6.25
N ARG A 268 26.47 16.27 -6.90
CA ARG A 268 26.21 17.65 -6.52
C ARG A 268 24.71 18.03 -6.50
N PRO A 269 23.87 17.67 -7.49
CA PRO A 269 22.44 18.01 -7.45
C PRO A 269 21.73 17.43 -6.22
N TYR A 270 22.09 16.20 -5.84
CA TYR A 270 21.54 15.53 -4.65
C TYR A 270 22.01 16.19 -3.35
N LEU A 271 23.28 16.60 -3.28
CA LEU A 271 23.83 17.30 -2.13
C LEU A 271 23.23 18.70 -1.99
N GLU A 272 23.02 19.43 -3.08
CA GLU A 272 22.35 20.73 -3.07
C GLU A 272 20.90 20.58 -2.59
N ARG A 273 20.16 19.58 -3.08
CA ARG A 273 18.78 19.30 -2.62
C ARG A 273 18.71 18.97 -1.13
N MET A 274 19.73 18.30 -0.59
CA MET A 274 19.83 17.95 0.84
C MET A 274 20.51 19.04 1.70
N ALA A 275 20.86 20.19 1.12
CA ALA A 275 21.61 21.26 1.78
C ALA A 275 22.98 20.82 2.36
N LEU A 276 23.63 19.85 1.71
CA LEU A 276 24.93 19.27 2.09
C LEU A 276 26.05 19.61 1.09
N SER A 277 25.82 20.47 0.10
CA SER A 277 26.85 20.86 -0.88
C SER A 277 28.01 21.66 -0.27
N ARG A 278 27.75 22.43 0.80
CA ARG A 278 28.72 23.23 1.55
C ARG A 278 28.79 22.82 3.02
N ALA A 279 29.10 21.56 3.29
CA ALA A 279 29.22 21.03 4.65
C ALA A 279 30.31 21.76 5.47
N GLN A 280 29.90 22.58 6.44
CA GLN A 280 30.79 23.37 7.29
C GLN A 280 31.12 22.62 8.59
N THR A 281 30.14 21.92 9.17
CA THR A 281 30.30 21.22 10.45
C THR A 281 30.81 19.79 10.27
N PHE A 282 31.43 19.22 11.31
CA PHE A 282 31.84 17.81 11.31
C PHE A 282 30.66 16.88 11.04
N LYS A 283 29.49 17.18 11.63
CA LYS A 283 28.24 16.43 11.44
C LYS A 283 27.77 16.48 9.98
N GLU A 284 27.76 17.66 9.35
CA GLU A 284 27.40 17.80 7.93
C GLU A 284 28.35 17.05 7.02
N ARG A 285 29.66 17.07 7.29
CA ARG A 285 30.65 16.32 6.49
C ARG A 285 30.43 14.82 6.61
N LEU A 286 30.05 14.33 7.78
CA LEU A 286 29.69 12.92 7.98
C LEU A 286 28.41 12.56 7.21
N LEU A 287 27.37 13.39 7.28
CA LEU A 287 26.12 13.19 6.55
C LEU A 287 26.32 13.26 5.03
N GLN A 288 27.14 14.18 4.55
CA GLN A 288 27.52 14.32 3.14
C GLN A 288 28.18 13.03 2.63
N LYS A 289 29.17 12.49 3.37
CA LYS A 289 29.82 11.23 3.01
C LYS A 289 28.87 10.04 3.06
N ALA A 290 28.02 9.97 4.07
CA ALA A 290 27.01 8.91 4.19
C ALA A 290 26.01 8.94 3.02
N LEU A 291 25.60 10.13 2.58
CA LEU A 291 24.72 10.31 1.43
C LEU A 291 25.41 9.94 0.11
N VAL A 292 26.67 10.34 -0.10
CA VAL A 292 27.46 9.93 -1.29
C VAL A 292 27.58 8.40 -1.33
N TYR A 293 27.92 7.77 -0.20
CA TYR A 293 27.98 6.32 -0.11
C TYR A 293 26.61 5.67 -0.44
N ALA A 294 25.52 6.23 0.08
CA ALA A 294 24.17 5.73 -0.19
C ALA A 294 23.79 5.85 -1.68
N LEU A 295 24.12 6.98 -2.32
CA LEU A 295 23.90 7.19 -3.76
C LEU A 295 24.70 6.18 -4.61
N ALA A 296 25.95 5.92 -4.24
CA ALA A 296 26.79 4.94 -4.92
C ALA A 296 26.23 3.51 -4.79
N SER A 297 25.62 3.20 -3.64
CA SER A 297 25.02 1.87 -3.40
C SER A 297 23.76 1.57 -4.22
N VAL A 298 23.16 2.59 -4.83
CA VAL A 298 21.94 2.46 -5.65
C VAL A 298 22.20 2.74 -7.14
N ASP A 299 23.48 2.78 -7.53
CA ASP A 299 24.00 3.09 -8.86
C ASP A 299 23.53 4.45 -9.40
N ALA A 300 23.32 5.42 -8.51
CA ALA A 300 22.97 6.79 -8.89
C ALA A 300 24.21 7.64 -9.21
N ILE A 301 25.38 7.24 -8.70
CA ILE A 301 26.68 7.88 -8.87
C ILE A 301 27.79 6.82 -8.96
#